data_AF-A0A661BGC1-F1
#
_entry.id   AF-A0A661BGC1-F1
#
_cell.length_a   1.000
_cell.length_b   1.000
_cell.length_c   1.000
_cell.angle_alpha   90.00
_cell.angle_beta   90.00
_cell.angle_gamma   90.00
#
_symmetry.space_group_name_H-M   'P 1'
#
loop_
_entity.id
_entity.type
_entity.pdbx_description
1 polymer ?
#
loop_
_entity_poly.entity_id
_entity_poly.type
_entity_poly.pdbx_seq_one_letter_code
_entity_poly.pdbx_strand_id
1 'polypeptide(L)'
;MLGWRRNICSVTLLFLTLATALGANTDKTRFDSALALYRRGLYGEAQAAFKSISRSISSPYSDKATFLYAYIAYKSENYPEALDWFENFVSSGKEPEYLPYAHLFLGNLYFFRKEYPRAAMEYGLAYSLTDEPALRSAAKTALERILWGYLTLRQLQTLSRQPLSKFCEEEVAYFLAKRYRYADKKAKALGEAKTYLAHFPRGAHREKMEQLVKTLEEELKQNIVIGVLVPISGKYKAYGDKILNGVKLAAENAKRKWGLNIALSVKDTKGDPLVAADAIREIISEDMPIAIVGPLRSECAVAVAAFAQAEKVSLVIPTATRDGLASIGEYIFQLATSPETGGRNIALFAVDSLKLKRFVAIGPDDICGTGILDIFEKTVTSHGGEIIAKETFSEGEIDLKPQFIRLREPFMPELKRLLTRVDSTDT
;
A
#
# COMPACT_ATOMS: atom_id res chain seq x y z
N MET A 1 -9.89 35.52 -7.96
CA MET A 1 -11.29 35.03 -7.94
C MET A 1 -12.21 35.65 -9.01
N LEU A 2 -11.70 36.20 -10.13
CA LEU A 2 -12.55 36.89 -11.14
C LEU A 2 -12.28 36.51 -12.62
N GLY A 3 -11.56 35.42 -12.89
CA GLY A 3 -11.26 34.97 -14.27
C GLY A 3 -12.15 33.84 -14.81
N TRP A 4 -13.16 33.38 -14.08
CA TRP A 4 -13.80 32.08 -14.35
C TRP A 4 -15.15 32.14 -15.11
N ARG A 5 -15.78 33.33 -15.22
CA ARG A 5 -17.12 33.46 -15.83
C ARG A 5 -17.15 33.49 -17.38
N ARG A 6 -16.01 33.43 -18.08
CA ARG A 6 -15.98 33.82 -19.52
C ARG A 6 -15.83 32.73 -20.58
N ASN A 7 -15.60 31.44 -20.25
CA ASN A 7 -15.30 30.42 -21.27
C ASN A 7 -16.15 29.12 -21.23
N ILE A 8 -17.43 29.16 -20.84
CA ILE A 8 -18.31 27.95 -20.87
C ILE A 8 -19.66 28.23 -21.55
N CYS A 9 -19.71 28.97 -22.66
CA CYS A 9 -20.97 29.20 -23.37
C CYS A 9 -20.80 29.19 -24.88
N SER A 10 -20.81 28.00 -25.47
CA SER A 10 -21.33 27.76 -26.83
C SER A 10 -21.25 26.28 -27.16
N VAL A 11 -22.16 25.48 -26.58
CA VAL A 11 -22.57 24.22 -27.22
C VAL A 11 -23.98 24.47 -27.76
N THR A 12 -24.06 24.67 -29.07
CA THR A 12 -25.31 24.95 -29.78
C THR A 12 -25.92 23.61 -30.17
N LEU A 13 -26.87 23.12 -29.36
CA LEU A 13 -27.62 21.88 -29.64
C LEU A 13 -28.46 22.04 -30.93
N LEU A 14 -28.26 21.14 -31.89
CA LEU A 14 -28.87 21.13 -33.21
C LEU A 14 -29.78 19.90 -33.32
N PHE A 15 -31.10 20.09 -33.46
CA PHE A 15 -32.07 18.99 -33.61
C PHE A 15 -32.97 19.19 -34.82
N LEU A 16 -33.07 18.14 -35.65
CA LEU A 16 -34.05 18.05 -36.73
C LEU A 16 -34.45 16.58 -36.95
N THR A 17 -35.74 16.25 -36.75
CA THR A 17 -36.66 15.59 -37.72
C THR A 17 -37.96 15.05 -37.06
N LEU A 18 -38.99 14.89 -37.92
CA LEU A 18 -40.44 14.66 -37.74
C LEU A 18 -40.81 13.32 -37.03
N ALA A 19 -41.78 13.24 -36.11
CA ALA A 19 -43.26 13.40 -36.13
C ALA A 19 -44.05 12.08 -36.32
N THR A 20 -44.90 11.74 -35.34
CA THR A 20 -46.11 10.90 -35.52
C THR A 20 -47.31 11.58 -34.82
N ALA A 21 -48.37 11.80 -35.57
CA ALA A 21 -49.33 12.88 -35.38
C ALA A 21 -50.60 12.46 -34.64
N LEU A 22 -50.84 13.06 -33.46
CA LEU A 22 -52.10 13.69 -33.03
C LEU A 22 -52.01 14.08 -31.55
N GLY A 23 -51.44 13.23 -30.69
CA GLY A 23 -50.99 13.60 -29.34
C GLY A 23 -49.58 14.22 -29.31
N ALA A 24 -48.68 13.75 -30.19
CA ALA A 24 -47.33 14.31 -30.28
C ALA A 24 -47.29 15.70 -30.91
N ASN A 25 -48.34 16.11 -31.63
CA ASN A 25 -48.38 17.43 -32.28
C ASN A 25 -48.61 18.55 -31.25
N THR A 26 -49.41 18.29 -30.20
CA THR A 26 -49.61 19.23 -29.09
C THR A 26 -48.39 19.30 -28.16
N ASP A 27 -47.76 18.18 -27.86
CA ASP A 27 -46.58 18.16 -26.98
C ASP A 27 -45.34 18.75 -27.67
N LYS A 28 -45.15 18.48 -28.97
CA LYS A 28 -44.13 19.15 -29.77
C LYS A 28 -44.35 20.66 -29.81
N THR A 29 -45.58 21.10 -30.08
CA THR A 29 -45.90 22.53 -30.12
C THR A 29 -45.66 23.21 -28.76
N ARG A 30 -46.00 22.54 -27.65
CA ARG A 30 -45.71 23.01 -26.28
C ARG A 30 -44.20 23.10 -26.03
N PHE A 31 -43.45 22.08 -26.44
CA PHE A 31 -42.00 22.05 -26.31
C PHE A 31 -41.33 23.15 -27.13
N ASP A 32 -41.73 23.32 -28.40
CA ASP A 32 -41.21 24.36 -29.28
C ASP A 32 -41.54 25.77 -28.75
N SER A 33 -42.73 25.95 -28.16
CA SER A 33 -43.11 27.20 -27.49
C SER A 33 -42.25 27.47 -26.25
N ALA A 34 -42.00 26.47 -25.41
CA ALA A 34 -41.11 26.58 -24.27
C ALA A 34 -39.68 26.92 -24.68
N LEU A 35 -39.19 26.34 -25.79
CA LEU A 35 -37.88 26.65 -26.36
C LEU A 35 -37.82 28.08 -26.91
N ALA A 36 -38.91 28.59 -27.51
CA ALA A 36 -39.00 29.96 -27.97
C ALA A 36 -38.94 30.96 -26.79
N LEU A 37 -39.62 30.66 -25.69
CA LEU A 37 -39.53 31.45 -24.44
C LEU A 37 -38.09 31.47 -23.90
N TYR A 38 -37.43 30.31 -23.86
CA TYR A 38 -36.02 30.20 -23.45
C TYR A 38 -35.10 31.05 -24.34
N ARG A 39 -35.26 30.99 -25.67
CA ARG A 39 -34.46 31.78 -26.63
C ARG A 39 -34.68 33.28 -26.51
N ARG A 40 -35.84 33.72 -26.01
CA ARG A 40 -36.16 35.12 -25.72
C ARG A 40 -35.66 35.60 -24.34
N GLY A 41 -35.02 34.72 -23.57
CA GLY A 41 -34.52 35.03 -22.22
C GLY A 41 -35.59 35.01 -21.13
N LEU A 42 -36.82 34.55 -21.43
CA LEU A 42 -37.92 34.43 -20.48
C LEU A 42 -37.78 33.13 -19.68
N TYR A 43 -36.74 33.04 -18.85
CA TYR A 43 -36.34 31.81 -18.17
C TYR A 43 -37.40 31.27 -17.22
N GLY A 44 -38.10 32.12 -16.46
CA GLY A 44 -39.15 31.68 -15.54
C GLY A 44 -40.34 31.02 -16.26
N GLU A 45 -40.81 31.63 -17.35
CA GLU A 45 -41.91 31.09 -18.15
C GLU A 45 -41.50 29.80 -18.88
N ALA A 46 -40.30 29.79 -19.46
CA ALA A 46 -39.74 28.61 -20.11
C ALA A 46 -39.60 27.44 -19.12
N GLN A 47 -39.08 27.71 -17.92
CA GLN A 47 -38.91 26.71 -16.86
C GLN A 47 -40.26 26.13 -16.42
N ALA A 48 -41.28 26.98 -16.19
CA ALA A 48 -42.62 26.50 -15.87
C ALA A 48 -43.22 25.61 -16.98
N ALA A 49 -43.02 26.00 -18.24
CA ALA A 49 -43.49 25.22 -19.39
C ALA A 49 -42.78 23.85 -19.49
N PHE A 50 -41.45 23.80 -19.33
CA PHE A 50 -40.70 22.53 -19.33
C PHE A 50 -41.08 21.64 -18.14
N LYS A 51 -41.36 22.20 -16.96
CA LYS A 51 -41.84 21.44 -15.79
C LYS A 51 -43.18 20.74 -16.04
N SER A 52 -44.05 21.40 -16.80
CA SER A 52 -45.34 20.83 -17.16
C SER A 52 -45.17 19.64 -18.10
N ILE A 53 -44.27 19.77 -19.09
CA ILE A 53 -43.99 18.72 -20.08
C ILE A 53 -43.28 17.52 -19.43
N SER A 54 -42.34 17.74 -18.50
CA SER A 54 -41.62 16.67 -17.82
C SER A 54 -42.48 15.77 -16.93
N ARG A 55 -43.69 16.23 -16.55
CA ARG A 55 -44.66 15.42 -15.79
C ARG A 55 -45.47 14.47 -16.68
N SER A 56 -45.41 14.63 -18.00
CA SER A 56 -46.13 13.80 -18.96
C SER A 56 -45.32 12.56 -19.30
N ILE A 57 -45.51 11.48 -18.54
CA ILE A 57 -44.74 10.21 -18.65
C ILE A 57 -44.80 9.60 -20.06
N SER A 58 -45.87 9.85 -20.82
CA SER A 58 -46.05 9.33 -22.19
C SER A 58 -45.47 10.23 -23.29
N SER A 59 -44.95 11.41 -22.96
CA SER A 59 -44.48 12.36 -23.95
C SER A 59 -43.05 12.04 -24.43
N PRO A 60 -42.79 11.98 -25.75
CA PRO A 60 -41.43 11.81 -26.28
C PRO A 60 -40.53 13.03 -26.01
N TYR A 61 -41.07 14.11 -25.44
CA TYR A 61 -40.32 15.31 -25.06
C TYR A 61 -40.10 15.43 -23.55
N SER A 62 -40.60 14.49 -22.75
CA SER A 62 -40.55 14.55 -21.27
C SER A 62 -39.10 14.65 -20.77
N ASP A 63 -38.22 13.80 -21.28
CA ASP A 63 -36.83 13.74 -20.84
C ASP A 63 -36.03 14.96 -21.31
N LYS A 64 -36.25 15.41 -22.56
CA LYS A 64 -35.67 16.67 -23.08
C LYS A 64 -36.12 17.88 -22.27
N ALA A 65 -37.39 17.92 -21.88
CA ALA A 65 -37.94 18.97 -21.04
C ALA A 65 -37.37 18.91 -19.62
N THR A 66 -37.15 17.72 -19.07
CA THR A 66 -36.50 17.50 -17.77
C THR A 66 -35.08 18.07 -17.77
N PHE A 67 -34.28 17.76 -18.79
CA PHE A 67 -32.93 18.30 -18.96
C PHE A 67 -32.95 19.83 -19.08
N LEU A 68 -33.81 20.40 -19.93
CA LEU A 68 -33.90 21.85 -20.13
C LEU A 68 -34.39 22.58 -18.88
N TYR A 69 -35.30 21.98 -18.11
CA TYR A 69 -35.71 22.48 -16.80
C TYR A 69 -34.51 22.58 -15.85
N ALA A 70 -33.75 21.48 -15.69
CA ALA A 70 -32.58 21.42 -14.83
C ALA A 70 -31.51 22.42 -15.25
N TYR A 71 -31.30 22.56 -16.57
CA TYR A 71 -30.35 23.51 -17.14
C TYR A 71 -30.76 24.97 -16.91
N ILE A 72 -32.05 25.32 -17.00
CA ILE A 72 -32.52 26.67 -16.66
C ILE A 72 -32.35 26.93 -15.16
N ALA A 73 -32.64 25.95 -14.29
CA ALA A 73 -32.40 26.08 -12.85
C ALA A 73 -30.90 26.35 -12.57
N TYR A 74 -30.00 25.62 -13.24
CA TYR A 74 -28.56 25.83 -13.17
C TYR A 74 -28.15 27.24 -13.64
N LYS A 75 -28.68 27.70 -14.78
CA LYS A 75 -28.43 29.04 -15.34
C LYS A 75 -28.92 30.17 -14.44
N SER A 76 -30.01 29.94 -13.73
CA SER A 76 -30.59 30.87 -12.74
C SER A 76 -29.89 30.81 -11.38
N GLU A 77 -28.77 30.10 -11.27
CA GLU A 77 -28.00 29.90 -10.02
C GLU A 77 -28.79 29.19 -8.90
N ASN A 78 -29.93 28.54 -9.22
CA ASN A 78 -30.68 27.69 -8.28
C ASN A 78 -30.07 26.28 -8.24
N TYR A 79 -28.86 26.17 -7.68
CA TYR A 79 -28.09 24.92 -7.67
C TYR A 79 -28.74 23.75 -6.93
N PRO A 80 -29.44 23.92 -5.79
CA PRO A 80 -30.13 22.81 -5.15
C PRO A 80 -31.18 22.17 -6.06
N GLU A 81 -32.02 22.98 -6.69
CA GLU A 81 -33.04 22.48 -7.61
C GLU A 81 -32.40 21.85 -8.86
N ALA A 82 -31.38 22.49 -9.43
CA ALA A 82 -30.68 21.93 -10.58
C ALA A 82 -30.08 20.55 -10.29
N LEU A 83 -29.49 20.37 -9.10
CA LEU A 83 -28.89 19.11 -8.67
C LEU A 83 -29.93 18.00 -8.60
N ASP A 84 -31.03 18.22 -7.86
CA ASP A 84 -32.09 17.22 -7.71
C ASP A 84 -32.63 16.77 -9.09
N TRP A 85 -32.83 17.72 -10.00
CA TRP A 85 -33.36 17.40 -11.33
C TRP A 85 -32.35 16.68 -12.21
N PHE A 86 -31.06 17.05 -12.18
CA PHE A 86 -30.04 16.32 -12.93
C PHE A 86 -29.78 14.91 -12.37
N GLU A 87 -29.79 14.73 -11.04
CA GLU A 87 -29.63 13.41 -10.41
C GLU A 87 -30.79 12.47 -10.81
N ASN A 88 -32.02 12.99 -10.79
CA ASN A 88 -33.19 12.25 -11.26
C ASN A 88 -33.10 11.93 -12.77
N PHE A 89 -32.63 12.88 -13.57
CA PHE A 89 -32.46 12.69 -15.01
C PHE A 89 -31.49 11.54 -15.31
N VAL A 90 -30.28 11.55 -14.73
CA VAL A 90 -29.29 10.49 -14.97
C VAL A 90 -29.75 9.13 -14.41
N SER A 91 -30.48 9.12 -13.29
CA SER A 91 -31.03 7.90 -12.69
C SER A 91 -32.11 7.24 -13.57
N SER A 92 -32.83 8.03 -14.36
CA SER A 92 -33.86 7.52 -15.28
C SER A 92 -33.27 6.81 -16.49
N GLY A 93 -32.06 7.19 -16.92
CA GLY A 93 -31.36 6.64 -18.07
C GLY A 93 -32.04 6.88 -19.43
N LYS A 94 -33.10 7.69 -19.47
CA LYS A 94 -33.84 7.97 -20.71
C LYS A 94 -33.20 9.17 -21.43
N GLU A 95 -33.11 9.10 -22.76
CA GLU A 95 -32.39 10.05 -23.66
C GLU A 95 -30.85 10.03 -23.55
N PRO A 96 -30.19 9.03 -24.16
CA PRO A 96 -28.73 8.89 -24.14
C PRO A 96 -27.96 10.11 -24.66
N GLU A 97 -28.57 10.88 -25.56
CA GLU A 97 -27.94 12.07 -26.18
C GLU A 97 -27.65 13.19 -25.16
N TYR A 98 -28.47 13.32 -24.12
CA TYR A 98 -28.31 14.37 -23.11
C TYR A 98 -27.54 13.92 -21.86
N LEU A 99 -27.38 12.61 -21.65
CA LEU A 99 -26.66 12.06 -20.50
C LEU A 99 -25.24 12.65 -20.34
N PRO A 100 -24.40 12.79 -21.39
CA PRO A 100 -23.07 13.37 -21.24
C PRO A 100 -23.08 14.80 -20.71
N TYR A 101 -24.06 15.61 -21.15
CA TYR A 101 -24.23 16.99 -20.68
C TYR A 101 -24.73 17.02 -19.24
N ALA A 102 -25.67 16.15 -18.88
CA ALA A 102 -26.19 16.05 -17.53
C ALA A 102 -25.07 15.74 -16.54
N HIS A 103 -24.22 14.76 -16.85
CA HIS A 103 -23.01 14.46 -16.06
C HIS A 103 -22.03 15.65 -16.00
N LEU A 104 -21.83 16.41 -17.09
CA LEU A 104 -21.01 17.61 -17.04
C LEU A 104 -21.58 18.65 -16.04
N PHE A 105 -22.89 18.89 -16.07
CA PHE A 105 -23.53 19.84 -15.15
C PHE A 105 -23.57 19.33 -13.70
N LEU A 106 -23.79 18.03 -13.47
CA LEU A 106 -23.63 17.42 -12.15
C LEU A 106 -22.22 17.60 -11.62
N GLY A 107 -21.20 17.40 -12.45
CA GLY A 107 -19.81 17.66 -12.08
C GLY A 107 -19.59 19.11 -11.62
N ASN A 108 -20.16 20.08 -12.34
CA ASN A 108 -20.10 21.50 -11.96
C ASN A 108 -20.82 21.76 -10.63
N LEU A 109 -22.00 21.17 -10.42
CA LEU A 109 -22.80 21.33 -9.21
C LEU A 109 -22.11 20.73 -7.97
N TYR A 110 -21.56 19.52 -8.08
CA TYR A 110 -20.75 18.94 -7.01
C TYR A 110 -19.48 19.74 -6.76
N PHE A 111 -18.87 20.30 -7.80
CA PHE A 111 -17.72 21.19 -7.65
C PHE A 111 -18.10 22.45 -6.83
N PHE A 112 -19.25 23.06 -7.10
CA PHE A 112 -19.76 24.20 -6.31
C PHE A 112 -20.02 23.85 -4.84
N ARG A 113 -20.49 22.63 -4.59
CA ARG A 113 -20.67 22.06 -3.25
C ARG A 113 -19.35 21.64 -2.59
N LYS A 114 -18.21 21.78 -3.28
CA LYS A 114 -16.87 21.32 -2.85
C LYS A 114 -16.77 19.79 -2.67
N GLU A 115 -17.68 19.04 -3.29
CA GLU A 115 -17.69 17.58 -3.35
C GLU A 115 -16.80 17.10 -4.50
N TYR A 116 -15.52 17.47 -4.44
CA TYR A 116 -14.58 17.30 -5.55
C TYR A 116 -14.41 15.84 -6.04
N PRO A 117 -14.39 14.80 -5.17
CA PRO A 117 -14.32 13.42 -5.65
C PRO A 117 -15.52 13.03 -6.52
N ARG A 118 -16.74 13.42 -6.11
CA ARG A 118 -17.95 13.19 -6.91
C ARG A 118 -17.90 13.96 -8.22
N ALA A 119 -17.52 15.24 -8.16
CA ALA A 119 -17.34 16.05 -9.37
C ALA A 119 -16.38 15.41 -10.38
N ALA A 120 -15.26 14.83 -9.93
CA ALA A 120 -14.32 14.11 -10.78
C ALA A 120 -14.96 12.87 -11.44
N MET A 121 -15.74 12.09 -10.70
CA MET A 121 -16.47 10.93 -11.24
C MET A 121 -17.45 11.35 -12.34
N GLU A 122 -18.23 12.41 -12.10
CA GLU A 122 -19.19 12.94 -13.07
C GLU A 122 -18.53 13.45 -14.35
N TYR A 123 -17.41 14.19 -14.26
CA TYR A 123 -16.67 14.60 -15.45
C TYR A 123 -16.08 13.41 -16.22
N GLY A 124 -15.65 12.37 -15.50
CA GLY A 124 -15.21 11.11 -16.07
C GLY A 124 -16.30 10.40 -16.89
N LEU A 125 -17.54 10.39 -16.39
CA LEU A 125 -18.70 9.86 -17.09
C LEU A 125 -19.08 10.72 -18.29
N ALA A 126 -19.14 12.06 -18.13
CA ALA A 126 -19.42 13.00 -19.20
C ALA A 126 -18.48 12.81 -20.40
N TYR A 127 -17.18 12.61 -20.16
CA TYR A 127 -16.21 12.31 -21.21
C TYR A 127 -16.48 10.98 -21.91
N SER A 128 -16.81 9.95 -21.13
CA SER A 128 -16.91 8.56 -21.61
C SER A 128 -18.17 8.31 -22.44
N LEU A 129 -19.23 9.10 -22.22
CA LEU A 129 -20.54 8.90 -22.83
C LEU A 129 -20.76 9.66 -24.14
N THR A 130 -19.79 10.47 -24.60
CA THR A 130 -19.92 11.30 -25.80
C THR A 130 -18.71 11.17 -26.71
N ASP A 131 -18.90 11.35 -28.02
CA ASP A 131 -17.84 11.54 -29.02
C ASP A 131 -17.66 13.02 -29.43
N GLU A 132 -18.48 13.93 -28.90
CA GLU A 132 -18.41 15.35 -29.25
C GLU A 132 -17.09 15.97 -28.75
N PRO A 133 -16.23 16.51 -29.64
CA PRO A 133 -14.90 17.01 -29.26
C PRO A 133 -14.94 18.14 -28.24
N ALA A 134 -15.91 19.06 -28.36
CA ALA A 134 -16.05 20.20 -27.46
C ALA A 134 -16.40 19.74 -26.04
N LEU A 135 -17.36 18.81 -25.93
CA LEU A 135 -17.79 18.28 -24.63
C LEU A 135 -16.71 17.42 -23.97
N ARG A 136 -16.03 16.56 -24.74
CA ARG A 136 -14.86 15.81 -24.25
C ARG A 136 -13.78 16.73 -23.70
N SER A 137 -13.45 17.79 -24.45
CA SER A 137 -12.44 18.77 -24.05
C SER A 137 -12.83 19.48 -22.74
N ALA A 138 -14.10 19.90 -22.62
CA ALA A 138 -14.61 20.54 -21.42
C ALA A 138 -14.57 19.61 -20.20
N ALA A 139 -15.08 18.38 -20.33
CA ALA A 139 -15.09 17.38 -19.27
C ALA A 139 -13.66 17.02 -18.82
N LYS A 140 -12.76 16.75 -19.77
CA LYS A 140 -11.35 16.45 -19.47
C LYS A 140 -10.67 17.59 -18.74
N THR A 141 -10.81 18.83 -19.24
CA THR A 141 -10.20 20.01 -18.61
C THR A 141 -10.70 20.23 -17.18
N ALA A 142 -12.00 20.02 -16.95
CA ALA A 142 -12.59 20.14 -15.62
C ALA A 142 -12.08 19.04 -14.67
N LEU A 143 -11.98 17.80 -15.14
CA LEU A 143 -11.41 16.68 -14.39
C LEU A 143 -9.94 16.95 -14.00
N GLU A 144 -9.07 17.25 -14.96
CA GLU A 144 -7.64 17.49 -14.73
C GLU A 144 -7.39 18.59 -13.70
N ARG A 145 -8.20 19.66 -13.73
CA ARG A 145 -8.14 20.74 -12.74
C ARG A 145 -8.44 20.24 -11.33
N ILE A 146 -9.47 19.40 -11.17
CA ILE A 146 -9.82 18.81 -9.87
C ILE A 146 -8.69 17.92 -9.36
N LEU A 147 -8.20 17.01 -10.20
CA LEU A 147 -7.16 16.05 -9.84
C LEU A 147 -5.86 16.76 -9.40
N TRP A 148 -5.49 17.83 -10.08
CA TRP A 148 -4.29 18.60 -9.76
C TRP A 148 -4.45 19.54 -8.56
N GLY A 149 -5.49 20.37 -8.58
CA GLY A 149 -5.55 21.59 -7.75
C GLY A 149 -6.55 21.55 -6.60
N TYR A 150 -7.55 20.67 -6.62
CA TYR A 150 -8.64 20.68 -5.63
C TYR A 150 -8.65 19.48 -4.70
N LEU A 151 -8.29 18.30 -5.20
CA LEU A 151 -8.16 17.13 -4.33
C LEU A 151 -6.92 17.24 -3.44
N THR A 152 -7.01 16.75 -2.22
CA THR A 152 -5.82 16.40 -1.44
C THR A 152 -5.23 15.09 -1.97
N LEU A 153 -3.96 14.83 -1.69
CA LEU A 153 -3.32 13.56 -2.08
C LEU A 153 -4.08 12.35 -1.47
N ARG A 154 -4.57 12.49 -0.22
CA ARG A 154 -5.41 11.48 0.43
C ARG A 154 -6.72 11.24 -0.30
N GLN A 155 -7.42 12.31 -0.69
CA GLN A 155 -8.67 12.16 -1.46
C GLN A 155 -8.41 11.54 -2.82
N LEU A 156 -7.29 11.86 -3.48
CA LEU A 156 -6.91 11.24 -4.76
C LEU A 156 -6.61 9.75 -4.62
N GLN A 157 -5.91 9.34 -3.54
CA GLN A 157 -5.72 7.91 -3.20
C GLN A 157 -7.04 7.19 -2.90
N THR A 158 -7.98 7.85 -2.19
CA THR A 158 -9.29 7.26 -1.94
C THR A 158 -10.08 7.12 -3.23
N LEU A 159 -10.03 8.12 -4.12
CA LEU A 159 -10.71 8.11 -5.40
C LEU A 159 -10.17 7.02 -6.33
N SER A 160 -8.86 6.76 -6.34
CA SER A 160 -8.26 5.68 -7.16
C SER A 160 -8.70 4.27 -6.77
N ARG A 161 -9.37 4.11 -5.63
CA ARG A 161 -9.92 2.83 -5.13
C ARG A 161 -11.43 2.69 -5.35
N GLN A 162 -12.07 3.72 -5.91
CA GLN A 162 -13.50 3.70 -6.24
C GLN A 162 -13.73 3.10 -7.63
N PRO A 163 -14.94 2.58 -7.93
CA PRO A 163 -15.31 2.26 -9.29
C PRO A 163 -15.38 3.55 -10.13
N LEU A 164 -14.59 3.61 -11.21
CA LEU A 164 -14.49 4.76 -12.11
C LEU A 164 -14.75 4.34 -13.55
N SER A 165 -15.14 5.29 -14.42
CA SER A 165 -15.10 5.05 -15.86
C SER A 165 -13.65 4.82 -16.31
N LYS A 166 -13.43 4.03 -17.36
CA LYS A 166 -12.08 3.68 -17.84
C LYS A 166 -11.19 4.92 -18.09
N PHE A 167 -11.76 5.97 -18.67
CA PHE A 167 -11.06 7.24 -18.88
C PHE A 167 -10.69 7.92 -17.56
N CYS A 168 -11.63 7.99 -16.60
CA CYS A 168 -11.41 8.63 -15.31
C CYS A 168 -10.39 7.86 -14.46
N GLU A 169 -10.48 6.53 -14.48
CA GLU A 169 -9.54 5.64 -13.80
C GLU A 169 -8.10 5.89 -14.26
N GLU A 170 -7.90 5.97 -15.58
CA GLU A 170 -6.60 6.25 -16.18
C GLU A 170 -6.06 7.64 -15.79
N GLU A 171 -6.90 8.68 -15.89
CA GLU A 171 -6.52 10.05 -15.50
C GLU A 171 -6.20 10.13 -13.99
N VAL A 172 -6.99 9.50 -13.13
CA VAL A 172 -6.74 9.45 -11.68
C VAL A 172 -5.40 8.77 -11.39
N ALA A 173 -5.11 7.63 -12.01
CA ALA A 173 -3.83 6.94 -11.84
C ALA A 173 -2.64 7.79 -12.33
N TYR A 174 -2.79 8.44 -13.49
CA TYR A 174 -1.77 9.34 -14.03
C TYR A 174 -1.46 10.51 -13.09
N PHE A 175 -2.51 11.20 -12.61
CA PHE A 175 -2.35 12.33 -11.71
C PHE A 175 -1.85 11.91 -10.33
N LEU A 176 -2.19 10.71 -9.84
CA LEU A 176 -1.69 10.21 -8.55
C LEU A 176 -0.16 10.07 -8.58
N ALA A 177 0.39 9.39 -9.58
CA ALA A 177 1.83 9.28 -9.79
C ALA A 177 2.51 10.65 -9.93
N LYS A 178 1.94 11.55 -10.75
CA LYS A 178 2.44 12.91 -10.96
C LYS A 178 2.46 13.72 -9.66
N ARG A 179 1.44 13.59 -8.82
CA ARG A 179 1.34 14.33 -7.56
C ARG A 179 2.26 13.81 -6.49
N TYR A 180 2.52 12.50 -6.43
CA TYR A 180 3.60 11.99 -5.60
C TYR A 180 4.95 12.53 -6.03
N ARG A 181 5.23 12.60 -7.34
CA ARG A 181 6.48 13.19 -7.85
C ARG A 181 6.61 14.66 -7.45
N TYR A 182 5.52 15.41 -7.54
CA TYR A 182 5.48 16.83 -7.15
C TYR A 182 5.69 17.02 -5.64
N ALA A 183 5.16 16.11 -4.82
CA ALA A 183 5.37 16.10 -3.38
C ALA A 183 6.73 15.50 -2.94
N ASP A 184 7.67 15.33 -3.89
CA ASP A 184 8.98 14.68 -3.71
C ASP A 184 8.95 13.26 -3.12
N LYS A 185 7.79 12.59 -3.17
CA LYS A 185 7.62 11.18 -2.76
C LYS A 185 8.00 10.26 -3.91
N LYS A 186 9.28 10.30 -4.31
CA LYS A 186 9.83 9.65 -5.50
C LYS A 186 9.53 8.16 -5.60
N ALA A 187 9.73 7.43 -4.50
CA ALA A 187 9.45 6.01 -4.47
C ALA A 187 7.96 5.75 -4.76
N LYS A 188 7.04 6.52 -4.14
CA LYS A 188 5.58 6.34 -4.35
C LYS A 188 5.20 6.64 -5.78
N ALA A 189 5.75 7.73 -6.33
CA ALA A 189 5.57 8.08 -7.72
C ALA A 189 6.02 6.95 -8.66
N LEU A 190 7.15 6.30 -8.34
CA LEU A 190 7.66 5.16 -9.11
C LEU A 190 6.71 3.97 -9.03
N GLY A 191 6.24 3.63 -7.84
CA GLY A 191 5.28 2.55 -7.61
C GLY A 191 4.00 2.76 -8.41
N GLU A 192 3.37 3.94 -8.27
CA GLU A 192 2.15 4.27 -9.01
C GLU A 192 2.37 4.33 -10.52
N ALA A 193 3.52 4.83 -11.00
CA ALA A 193 3.82 4.86 -12.43
C ALA A 193 3.99 3.45 -13.02
N LYS A 194 4.62 2.52 -12.27
CA LYS A 194 4.71 1.11 -12.66
C LYS A 194 3.33 0.44 -12.67
N THR A 195 2.54 0.68 -11.63
CA THR A 195 1.14 0.20 -11.55
C THR A 195 0.33 0.72 -12.75
N TYR A 196 0.45 2.00 -13.09
CA TYR A 196 -0.20 2.59 -14.26
C TYR A 196 0.19 1.84 -15.55
N LEU A 197 1.49 1.61 -15.79
CA LEU A 197 1.95 0.94 -17.01
C LEU A 197 1.47 -0.52 -17.11
N ALA A 198 1.34 -1.21 -15.97
CA ALA A 198 0.81 -2.56 -15.92
C ALA A 198 -0.70 -2.61 -16.22
N HIS A 199 -1.47 -1.67 -15.68
CA HIS A 199 -2.94 -1.63 -15.85
C HIS A 199 -3.37 -0.98 -17.18
N PHE A 200 -2.61 -0.01 -17.69
CA PHE A 200 -2.91 0.75 -18.91
C PHE A 200 -1.79 0.62 -19.97
N PRO A 201 -1.55 -0.58 -20.52
CA PRO A 201 -0.47 -0.81 -21.48
C PRO A 201 -0.64 -0.05 -22.81
N ARG A 202 -1.82 0.52 -23.07
CA ARG A 202 -2.09 1.40 -24.23
C ARG A 202 -2.72 2.74 -23.78
N GLY A 203 -2.42 3.17 -22.55
CA GLY A 203 -2.93 4.42 -21.99
C GLY A 203 -2.40 5.65 -22.72
N ALA A 204 -3.20 6.72 -22.73
CA ALA A 204 -2.88 8.02 -23.30
C ALA A 204 -1.63 8.68 -22.68
N HIS A 205 -1.25 8.31 -21.46
CA HIS A 205 -0.08 8.85 -20.76
C HIS A 205 1.09 7.87 -20.67
N ARG A 206 1.07 6.77 -21.43
CA ARG A 206 2.09 5.71 -21.39
C ARG A 206 3.52 6.25 -21.53
N GLU A 207 3.82 7.01 -22.59
CA GLU A 207 5.17 7.52 -22.84
C GLU A 207 5.68 8.40 -21.69
N LYS A 208 4.80 9.25 -21.14
CA LYS A 208 5.13 10.10 -19.99
C LYS A 208 5.43 9.27 -18.75
N MET A 209 4.70 8.16 -18.56
CA MET A 209 4.90 7.25 -17.43
C MET A 209 6.17 6.41 -17.59
N GLU A 210 6.48 5.91 -18.79
CA GLU A 210 7.75 5.23 -19.08
C GLU A 210 8.94 6.15 -18.81
N GLN A 211 8.87 7.40 -19.26
CA GLN A 211 9.90 8.39 -18.98
C GLN A 211 10.00 8.71 -17.48
N LEU A 212 8.86 8.84 -16.78
CA LEU A 212 8.85 9.07 -15.34
C LEU A 212 9.49 7.91 -14.57
N VAL A 213 9.18 6.66 -14.93
CA VAL A 213 9.79 5.46 -14.34
C VAL A 213 11.29 5.48 -14.54
N LYS A 214 11.77 5.67 -15.78
CA LYS A 214 13.20 5.71 -16.09
C LYS A 214 13.94 6.77 -15.26
N THR A 215 13.40 7.98 -15.19
CA THR A 215 13.99 9.06 -14.41
C THR A 215 14.01 8.74 -12.91
N LEU A 216 12.89 8.27 -12.36
CA LEU A 216 12.79 7.95 -10.94
C LEU A 216 13.68 6.79 -10.52
N GLU A 217 13.84 5.76 -11.36
CA GLU A 217 14.74 4.65 -11.07
C GLU A 217 16.19 5.12 -10.97
N GLU A 218 16.65 5.98 -11.88
CA GLU A 218 17.99 6.56 -11.80
C GLU A 218 18.17 7.47 -10.57
N GLU A 219 17.18 8.31 -10.27
CA GLU A 219 17.22 9.18 -9.07
C GLU A 219 17.24 8.37 -7.76
N LEU A 220 16.52 7.24 -7.70
CA LEU A 220 16.43 6.37 -6.52
C LEU A 220 17.64 5.44 -6.38
N LYS A 221 18.27 5.02 -7.49
CA LYS A 221 19.58 4.35 -7.44
C LYS A 221 20.64 5.23 -6.77
N GLN A 222 20.54 6.54 -6.97
CA GLN A 222 21.44 7.51 -6.36
C GLN A 222 21.09 7.84 -4.90
N ASN A 223 19.84 7.60 -4.47
CA ASN A 223 19.33 7.91 -3.13
C ASN A 223 18.48 6.75 -2.60
N ILE A 224 19.16 5.80 -1.99
CA ILE A 224 18.58 4.57 -1.46
C ILE A 224 18.02 4.83 -0.07
N VAL A 225 16.77 4.45 0.20
CA VAL A 225 16.19 4.54 1.55
C VAL A 225 16.28 3.17 2.23
N ILE A 226 16.90 3.14 3.42
CA ILE A 226 16.89 1.98 4.32
C ILE A 226 16.10 2.35 5.56
N GLY A 227 15.13 1.50 5.89
CA GLY A 227 14.36 1.63 7.12
C GLY A 227 15.12 1.05 8.30
N VAL A 228 14.98 1.65 9.49
CA VAL A 228 15.62 1.17 10.71
C VAL A 228 14.59 1.16 11.84
N LEU A 229 14.27 -0.03 12.33
CA LEU A 229 13.31 -0.25 13.41
C LEU A 229 14.06 -0.68 14.66
N VAL A 230 14.33 0.24 15.58
CA VAL A 230 15.11 -0.03 16.80
C VAL A 230 14.57 0.76 17.99
N PRO A 231 14.78 0.30 19.25
CA PRO A 231 14.40 1.08 20.42
C PRO A 231 15.39 2.22 20.62
N ILE A 232 15.02 3.44 20.28
CA ILE A 232 15.82 4.66 20.53
C ILE A 232 15.31 5.45 21.73
N SER A 233 14.30 4.93 22.43
CA SER A 233 13.88 5.36 23.75
C SER A 233 13.54 4.18 24.66
N GLY A 234 13.25 4.46 25.94
CA GLY A 234 12.86 3.46 26.93
C GLY A 234 14.00 2.54 27.38
N LYS A 235 13.62 1.42 28.01
CA LYS A 235 14.53 0.47 28.68
C LYS A 235 15.65 -0.07 27.78
N TYR A 236 15.38 -0.23 26.49
CA TYR A 236 16.31 -0.86 25.54
C TYR A 236 17.12 0.15 24.71
N LYS A 237 17.01 1.45 25.00
CA LYS A 237 17.66 2.53 24.23
C LYS A 237 19.15 2.28 24.00
N ALA A 238 19.89 1.91 25.04
CA ALA A 238 21.33 1.70 24.95
C ALA A 238 21.72 0.63 23.90
N TYR A 239 20.88 -0.39 23.69
CA TYR A 239 21.10 -1.42 22.67
C TYR A 239 20.66 -0.95 21.29
N GLY A 240 19.53 -0.26 21.18
CA GLY A 240 19.07 0.28 19.90
C GLY A 240 19.98 1.37 19.35
N ASP A 241 20.55 2.23 20.20
CA ASP A 241 21.56 3.22 19.80
C ASP A 241 22.79 2.54 19.17
N LYS A 242 23.25 1.41 19.73
CA LYS A 242 24.39 0.65 19.18
C LYS A 242 24.08 0.10 17.79
N ILE A 243 22.90 -0.49 17.59
CA ILE A 243 22.47 -0.98 16.27
C ILE A 243 22.38 0.18 15.28
N LEU A 244 21.72 1.28 15.65
CA LEU A 244 21.57 2.45 14.79
C LEU A 244 22.93 3.04 14.40
N ASN A 245 23.87 3.14 15.32
CA ASN A 245 25.22 3.61 15.03
C ASN A 245 25.97 2.68 14.07
N GLY A 246 25.81 1.36 14.20
CA GLY A 246 26.33 0.38 13.24
C GLY A 246 25.75 0.58 11.83
N VAL A 247 24.44 0.79 11.72
CA VAL A 247 23.77 1.07 10.43
C VAL A 247 24.25 2.38 9.82
N LYS A 248 24.40 3.45 10.63
CA LYS A 248 24.97 4.73 10.19
C LYS A 248 26.39 4.58 9.65
N LEU A 249 27.25 3.87 10.38
CA LEU A 249 28.61 3.60 9.95
C LEU A 249 28.65 2.81 8.62
N ALA A 250 27.75 1.82 8.47
CA ALA A 250 27.64 1.07 7.22
C ALA A 250 27.19 1.95 6.04
N ALA A 251 26.22 2.86 6.26
CA ALA A 251 25.77 3.82 5.26
C ALA A 251 26.90 4.78 4.83
N GLU A 252 27.68 5.29 5.79
CA GLU A 252 28.84 6.13 5.51
C GLU A 252 29.93 5.37 4.74
N ASN A 253 30.16 4.10 5.08
CA ASN A 253 31.09 3.24 4.36
C ASN A 253 30.64 2.98 2.92
N ALA A 254 29.34 2.75 2.71
CA ALA A 254 28.78 2.57 1.38
C ALA A 254 28.97 3.81 0.51
N LYS A 255 28.76 5.01 1.08
CA LYS A 255 29.03 6.28 0.40
C LYS A 255 30.51 6.43 0.02
N ARG A 256 31.43 6.15 0.95
CA ARG A 256 32.88 6.26 0.69
C ARG A 256 33.39 5.24 -0.33
N LYS A 257 32.93 3.99 -0.25
CA LYS A 257 33.47 2.89 -1.06
C LYS A 257 32.80 2.77 -2.43
N TRP A 258 31.51 3.06 -2.51
CA TRP A 258 30.69 2.81 -3.69
C TRP A 258 29.97 4.06 -4.23
N GLY A 259 30.08 5.21 -3.56
CA GLY A 259 29.37 6.43 -3.98
C GLY A 259 27.86 6.38 -3.76
N LEU A 260 27.34 5.38 -3.03
CA LEU A 260 25.91 5.22 -2.78
C LEU A 260 25.46 6.16 -1.65
N ASN A 261 24.47 7.02 -1.91
CA ASN A 261 23.83 7.79 -0.84
C ASN A 261 22.69 6.96 -0.25
N ILE A 262 22.87 6.55 1.00
CA ILE A 262 21.86 5.82 1.77
C ILE A 262 21.22 6.78 2.77
N ALA A 263 19.94 7.06 2.60
CA ALA A 263 19.11 7.76 3.56
C ALA A 263 18.53 6.74 4.56
N LEU A 264 18.65 7.03 5.86
CA LEU A 264 18.10 6.19 6.91
C LEU A 264 16.77 6.78 7.38
N SER A 265 15.66 6.05 7.18
CA SER A 265 14.42 6.34 7.90
C SER A 265 14.44 5.55 9.20
N VAL A 266 14.36 6.23 10.34
CA VAL A 266 14.48 5.61 11.66
C VAL A 266 13.16 5.76 12.38
N LYS A 267 12.58 4.66 12.86
CA LYS A 267 11.38 4.67 13.70
C LYS A 267 11.67 4.00 15.05
N ASP A 268 11.20 4.64 16.11
CA ASP A 268 11.38 4.14 17.47
C ASP A 268 10.39 3.03 17.78
N THR A 269 10.91 1.82 18.02
CA THR A 269 10.09 0.68 18.42
C THR A 269 9.82 0.63 19.92
N LYS A 270 10.57 1.37 20.74
CA LYS A 270 10.56 1.30 22.22
C LYS A 270 10.82 -0.11 22.81
N GLY A 271 11.11 -1.11 21.97
CA GLY A 271 11.17 -2.52 22.34
C GLY A 271 9.80 -3.12 22.65
N ASP A 272 8.74 -2.52 22.11
CA ASP A 272 7.35 -2.93 22.26
C ASP A 272 6.79 -3.47 20.92
N PRO A 273 6.11 -4.64 20.90
CA PRO A 273 5.59 -5.22 19.66
C PRO A 273 4.51 -4.40 18.96
N LEU A 274 3.62 -3.72 19.70
CA LEU A 274 2.54 -2.92 19.11
C LEU A 274 3.12 -1.65 18.46
N VAL A 275 4.02 -0.97 19.18
CA VAL A 275 4.72 0.21 18.65
C VAL A 275 5.55 -0.17 17.41
N ALA A 276 6.22 -1.33 17.43
CA ALA A 276 6.95 -1.84 16.27
C ALA A 276 6.02 -2.12 15.06
N ALA A 277 4.84 -2.69 15.30
CA ALA A 277 3.85 -2.96 14.25
C ALA A 277 3.32 -1.67 13.60
N ASP A 278 3.13 -0.61 14.37
CA ASP A 278 2.75 0.70 13.81
C ASP A 278 3.92 1.35 13.05
N ALA A 279 5.13 1.28 13.62
CA ALA A 279 6.34 1.82 13.01
C ALA A 279 6.65 1.20 11.63
N ILE A 280 6.44 -0.11 11.44
CA ILE A 280 6.65 -0.74 10.13
C ILE A 280 5.60 -0.30 9.10
N ARG A 281 4.34 -0.14 9.51
CA ARG A 281 3.29 0.36 8.60
C ARG A 281 3.60 1.78 8.16
N GLU A 282 4.01 2.64 9.10
CA GLU A 282 4.41 4.01 8.81
C GLU A 282 5.63 4.04 7.87
N ILE A 283 6.71 3.33 8.19
CA ILE A 283 7.94 3.39 7.39
C ILE A 283 7.74 2.86 5.96
N ILE A 284 7.03 1.74 5.80
CA ILE A 284 6.73 1.18 4.47
C ILE A 284 5.79 2.13 3.74
N SER A 285 4.72 2.57 4.39
CA SER A 285 3.72 3.39 3.72
C SER A 285 4.24 4.79 3.38
N GLU A 286 5.15 5.39 4.15
CA GLU A 286 5.60 6.77 3.97
C GLU A 286 6.92 6.89 3.22
N ASP A 287 7.92 6.13 3.66
CA ASP A 287 9.31 6.25 3.23
C ASP A 287 9.68 5.24 2.14
N MET A 288 8.90 4.15 2.01
CA MET A 288 9.09 3.05 1.06
C MET A 288 10.56 2.61 0.94
N PRO A 289 11.15 2.15 2.05
CA PRO A 289 12.52 1.68 2.06
C PRO A 289 12.68 0.43 1.18
N ILE A 290 13.85 0.28 0.55
CA ILE A 290 14.15 -0.93 -0.23
C ILE A 290 14.35 -2.15 0.67
N ALA A 291 14.75 -1.91 1.92
CA ALA A 291 14.95 -2.92 2.96
C ALA A 291 14.88 -2.24 4.34
N ILE A 292 14.56 -3.03 5.35
CA ILE A 292 14.45 -2.61 6.75
C ILE A 292 15.45 -3.39 7.58
N VAL A 293 16.19 -2.69 8.45
CA VAL A 293 17.09 -3.29 9.45
C VAL A 293 16.46 -3.18 10.83
N GLY A 294 16.37 -4.30 11.54
CA GLY A 294 15.70 -4.45 12.83
C GLY A 294 14.65 -5.56 12.81
N PRO A 295 13.97 -5.80 13.93
CA PRO A 295 14.12 -5.11 15.21
C PRO A 295 15.10 -5.81 16.18
N LEU A 296 15.31 -5.19 17.35
CA LEU A 296 16.17 -5.72 18.42
C LEU A 296 15.62 -7.01 19.03
N ARG A 297 14.31 -7.02 19.34
CA ARG A 297 13.64 -8.04 20.15
C ARG A 297 12.88 -9.05 19.30
N SER A 298 12.86 -10.30 19.74
CA SER A 298 12.12 -11.39 19.10
C SER A 298 10.62 -11.13 18.99
N GLU A 299 10.00 -10.54 20.00
CA GLU A 299 8.55 -10.28 19.99
C GLU A 299 8.20 -9.17 18.99
N CYS A 300 9.04 -8.13 18.91
CA CYS A 300 8.93 -7.11 17.87
C CYS A 300 9.17 -7.71 16.48
N ALA A 301 10.13 -8.63 16.34
CA ALA A 301 10.47 -9.25 15.06
C ALA A 301 9.29 -10.03 14.48
N VAL A 302 8.61 -10.83 15.32
CA VAL A 302 7.37 -11.51 14.94
C VAL A 302 6.30 -10.52 14.48
N ALA A 303 6.11 -9.41 15.22
CA ALA A 303 5.08 -8.43 14.92
C ALA A 303 5.29 -7.72 13.57
N VAL A 304 6.54 -7.51 13.16
CA VAL A 304 6.85 -6.78 11.92
C VAL A 304 7.11 -7.69 10.71
N ALA A 305 7.55 -8.94 10.92
CA ALA A 305 7.91 -9.84 9.84
C ALA A 305 6.76 -10.14 8.88
N ALA A 306 5.54 -10.38 9.39
CA ALA A 306 4.38 -10.64 8.53
C ALA A 306 4.04 -9.43 7.62
N PHE A 307 4.19 -8.21 8.13
CA PHE A 307 3.98 -6.99 7.35
C PHE A 307 5.06 -6.81 6.28
N ALA A 308 6.33 -6.99 6.64
CA ALA A 308 7.44 -6.93 5.69
C ALA A 308 7.26 -7.95 4.54
N GLN A 309 6.85 -9.17 4.88
CA GLN A 309 6.58 -10.23 3.92
C GLN A 309 5.41 -9.89 2.99
N ALA A 310 4.28 -9.41 3.54
CA ALA A 310 3.11 -9.03 2.75
C ALA A 310 3.42 -7.90 1.76
N GLU A 311 4.20 -6.92 2.19
CA GLU A 311 4.61 -5.77 1.39
C GLU A 311 5.85 -6.04 0.53
N LYS A 312 6.42 -7.26 0.59
CA LYS A 312 7.61 -7.68 -0.16
C LYS A 312 8.82 -6.76 0.07
N VAL A 313 8.98 -6.29 1.30
CA VAL A 313 10.13 -5.48 1.73
C VAL A 313 11.07 -6.36 2.54
N SER A 314 12.34 -6.43 2.15
CA SER A 314 13.33 -7.26 2.86
C SER A 314 13.52 -6.76 4.28
N LEU A 315 13.35 -7.64 5.27
CA LEU A 315 13.57 -7.36 6.69
C LEU A 315 14.80 -8.11 7.17
N VAL A 316 15.81 -7.37 7.62
CA VAL A 316 17.05 -7.91 8.18
C VAL A 316 17.00 -7.77 9.70
N ILE A 317 16.85 -8.88 10.40
CA ILE A 317 16.71 -8.97 11.85
C ILE A 317 18.11 -9.24 12.46
N PRO A 318 18.76 -8.22 13.07
CA PRO A 318 20.16 -8.32 13.42
C PRO A 318 20.45 -9.11 14.71
N THR A 319 19.51 -9.14 15.66
CA THR A 319 19.80 -9.61 17.04
C THR A 319 18.79 -10.57 17.62
N ALA A 320 17.57 -10.65 17.08
CA ALA A 320 16.56 -11.53 17.64
C ALA A 320 16.85 -12.99 17.31
N THR A 321 16.82 -13.85 18.33
CA THR A 321 17.27 -15.24 18.26
C THR A 321 16.12 -16.25 18.21
N ARG A 322 14.86 -15.81 18.32
CA ARG A 322 13.72 -16.76 18.33
C ARG A 322 13.73 -17.64 17.07
N ASP A 323 13.48 -18.93 17.26
CA ASP A 323 13.38 -19.89 16.16
C ASP A 323 12.21 -19.57 15.21
N GLY A 324 12.39 -19.90 13.95
CA GLY A 324 11.36 -19.77 12.92
C GLY A 324 11.13 -18.35 12.38
N LEU A 325 11.89 -17.33 12.82
CA LEU A 325 11.74 -15.97 12.28
C LEU A 325 12.02 -15.91 10.77
N ALA A 326 13.13 -16.52 10.32
CA ALA A 326 13.44 -16.61 8.88
C ALA A 326 12.40 -17.45 8.11
N SER A 327 11.76 -18.41 8.77
CA SER A 327 10.73 -19.27 8.16
C SER A 327 9.39 -18.56 7.95
N ILE A 328 9.21 -17.33 8.44
CA ILE A 328 7.99 -16.54 8.22
C ILE A 328 7.80 -16.21 6.74
N GLY A 329 8.89 -16.03 5.98
CA GLY A 329 8.81 -15.83 4.54
C GLY A 329 10.12 -15.42 3.89
N GLU A 330 10.11 -15.43 2.55
CA GLU A 330 11.29 -15.20 1.70
C GLU A 330 11.94 -13.82 1.86
N TYR A 331 11.21 -12.83 2.37
CA TYR A 331 11.72 -11.48 2.61
C TYR A 331 12.32 -11.31 4.01
N ILE A 332 12.37 -12.36 4.83
CA ILE A 332 12.77 -12.29 6.24
C ILE A 332 14.14 -12.93 6.46
N PHE A 333 15.11 -12.10 6.83
CA PHE A 333 16.50 -12.50 7.02
C PHE A 333 16.89 -12.37 8.49
N GLN A 334 17.09 -13.49 9.17
CA GLN A 334 17.56 -13.52 10.55
C GLN A 334 19.08 -13.68 10.58
N LEU A 335 19.80 -12.69 11.10
CA LEU A 335 21.27 -12.73 11.18
C LEU A 335 21.77 -13.37 12.48
N ALA A 336 21.01 -13.22 13.57
CA ALA A 336 21.35 -13.86 14.83
C ALA A 336 21.03 -15.36 14.77
N THR A 337 22.00 -16.19 15.12
CA THR A 337 21.81 -17.64 15.18
C THR A 337 20.72 -17.98 16.19
N SER A 338 19.72 -18.72 15.73
CA SER A 338 18.67 -19.23 16.61
C SER A 338 19.20 -20.37 17.48
N PRO A 339 18.65 -20.61 18.69
CA PRO A 339 18.99 -21.76 19.52
C PRO A 339 18.99 -23.08 18.74
N GLU A 340 17.97 -23.32 17.92
CA GLU A 340 17.88 -24.51 17.07
C GLU A 340 19.04 -24.61 16.08
N THR A 341 19.31 -23.51 15.36
CA THR A 341 20.39 -23.46 14.37
C THR A 341 21.75 -23.67 15.05
N GLY A 342 21.96 -23.08 16.23
CA GLY A 342 23.19 -23.21 17.01
C GLY A 342 23.41 -24.63 17.50
N GLY A 343 22.41 -25.22 18.16
CA GLY A 343 22.45 -26.59 18.68
C GLY A 343 22.66 -27.63 17.57
N ARG A 344 21.98 -27.44 16.43
CA ARG A 344 22.18 -28.30 15.26
C ARG A 344 23.59 -28.15 14.68
N ASN A 345 24.07 -26.93 14.45
CA ASN A 345 25.36 -26.72 13.80
C ASN A 345 26.53 -27.22 14.65
N ILE A 346 26.48 -27.06 15.97
CA ILE A 346 27.54 -27.59 16.84
C ILE A 346 27.53 -29.13 16.89
N ALA A 347 26.35 -29.76 16.86
CA ALA A 347 26.22 -31.21 16.74
C ALA A 347 26.79 -31.72 15.40
N LEU A 348 26.40 -31.11 14.28
CA LEU A 348 26.91 -31.45 12.95
C LEU A 348 28.43 -31.30 12.87
N PHE A 349 28.96 -30.19 13.39
CA PHE A 349 30.40 -29.98 13.43
C PHE A 349 31.10 -31.08 14.23
N ALA A 350 30.55 -31.47 15.38
CA ALA A 350 31.19 -32.46 16.23
C ALA A 350 31.14 -33.88 15.64
N VAL A 351 30.02 -34.28 15.03
CA VAL A 351 29.87 -35.62 14.44
C VAL A 351 30.52 -35.71 13.05
N ASP A 352 30.22 -34.76 12.18
CA ASP A 352 30.60 -34.85 10.76
C ASP A 352 32.01 -34.31 10.51
N SER A 353 32.43 -33.24 11.21
CA SER A 353 33.75 -32.64 11.01
C SER A 353 34.79 -33.22 11.96
N LEU A 354 34.51 -33.27 13.26
CA LEU A 354 35.45 -33.81 14.27
C LEU A 354 35.44 -35.33 14.37
N LYS A 355 34.46 -36.01 13.73
CA LYS A 355 34.29 -37.46 13.75
C LYS A 355 34.11 -38.05 15.16
N LEU A 356 33.63 -37.24 16.11
CA LEU A 356 33.31 -37.69 17.46
C LEU A 356 32.03 -38.53 17.46
N LYS A 357 31.97 -39.52 18.35
CA LYS A 357 30.88 -40.51 18.39
C LYS A 357 30.13 -40.62 19.71
N ARG A 358 30.77 -40.29 20.82
CA ARG A 358 30.18 -40.35 22.16
C ARG A 358 30.24 -38.97 22.77
N PHE A 359 29.11 -38.49 23.25
CA PHE A 359 28.95 -37.13 23.75
C PHE A 359 28.32 -37.13 25.12
N VAL A 360 28.61 -36.06 25.85
CA VAL A 360 27.92 -35.69 27.06
C VAL A 360 27.47 -34.25 26.89
N ALA A 361 26.24 -33.94 27.32
CA ALA A 361 25.66 -32.61 27.16
C ALA A 361 25.25 -32.03 28.51
N ILE A 362 25.49 -30.72 28.70
CA ILE A 362 25.06 -29.98 29.89
C ILE A 362 24.63 -28.57 29.50
N GLY A 363 23.56 -28.07 30.10
CA GLY A 363 23.01 -26.74 29.80
C GLY A 363 22.11 -26.21 30.92
N PRO A 364 21.70 -24.94 30.85
CA PRO A 364 20.82 -24.37 31.86
C PRO A 364 19.42 -25.00 31.80
N ASP A 365 18.79 -25.12 32.97
CA ASP A 365 17.43 -25.65 33.16
C ASP A 365 16.37 -24.59 32.88
N ASP A 366 16.46 -23.98 31.71
CA ASP A 366 15.47 -23.07 31.18
C ASP A 366 15.00 -23.54 29.79
N ILE A 367 13.95 -22.93 29.26
CA ILE A 367 13.36 -23.30 27.97
C ILE A 367 14.38 -23.22 26.82
N CYS A 368 15.34 -22.28 26.89
CA CYS A 368 16.37 -22.11 25.87
C CYS A 368 17.43 -23.21 25.97
N GLY A 369 17.97 -23.44 27.17
CA GLY A 369 19.00 -24.44 27.43
C GLY A 369 18.51 -25.86 27.15
N THR A 370 17.34 -26.22 27.67
CA THR A 370 16.72 -27.52 27.41
C THR A 370 16.42 -27.73 25.93
N GLY A 371 15.89 -26.71 25.24
CA GLY A 371 15.67 -26.76 23.79
C GLY A 371 16.94 -26.99 22.98
N ILE A 372 18.04 -26.30 23.30
CA ILE A 372 19.34 -26.51 22.63
C ILE A 372 19.86 -27.93 22.88
N LEU A 373 19.77 -28.42 24.11
CA LEU A 373 20.24 -29.76 24.47
C LEU A 373 19.47 -30.85 23.70
N ASP A 374 18.15 -30.72 23.61
CA ASP A 374 17.30 -31.69 22.89
C ASP A 374 17.59 -31.68 21.38
N ILE A 375 17.81 -30.51 20.80
CA ILE A 375 18.17 -30.36 19.38
C ILE A 375 19.57 -30.93 19.11
N PHE A 376 20.51 -30.69 20.01
CA PHE A 376 21.85 -31.26 19.94
C PHE A 376 21.78 -32.79 19.98
N GLU A 377 21.10 -33.37 20.98
CA GLU A 377 20.91 -34.81 21.13
C GLU A 377 20.29 -35.44 19.88
N LYS A 378 19.17 -34.89 19.42
CA LYS A 378 18.49 -35.38 18.21
C LYS A 378 19.39 -35.32 16.97
N THR A 379 20.17 -34.26 16.82
CA THR A 379 21.09 -34.09 15.67
C THR A 379 22.25 -35.08 15.76
N VAL A 380 22.86 -35.25 16.94
CA VAL A 380 23.92 -36.22 17.17
C VAL A 380 23.44 -37.65 16.86
N THR A 381 22.30 -38.05 17.40
CA THR A 381 21.76 -39.40 17.21
C THR A 381 21.41 -39.67 15.74
N SER A 382 20.80 -38.71 15.05
CA SER A 382 20.48 -38.86 13.62
C SER A 382 21.71 -38.92 12.71
N HIS A 383 22.85 -38.41 13.16
CA HIS A 383 24.14 -38.50 12.46
C HIS A 383 25.02 -39.67 12.95
N GLY A 384 24.44 -40.60 13.72
CA GLY A 384 25.13 -41.82 14.17
C GLY A 384 26.19 -41.57 15.24
N GLY A 385 26.02 -40.54 16.06
CA GLY A 385 26.65 -40.40 17.36
C GLY A 385 25.71 -40.80 18.49
N GLU A 386 26.21 -40.79 19.71
CA GLU A 386 25.52 -41.25 20.92
C GLU A 386 25.65 -40.21 22.04
N ILE A 387 24.54 -39.85 22.69
CA ILE A 387 24.56 -39.09 23.95
C ILE A 387 24.61 -40.09 25.11
N ILE A 388 25.71 -40.07 25.86
CA ILE A 388 25.94 -40.96 27.00
C ILE A 388 25.26 -40.45 28.26
N ALA A 389 25.23 -39.13 28.43
CA ALA A 389 24.58 -38.47 29.55
C ALA A 389 24.19 -37.04 29.19
N LYS A 390 23.09 -36.56 29.79
CA LYS A 390 22.56 -35.21 29.67
C LYS A 390 22.21 -34.69 31.06
N GLU A 391 22.67 -33.49 31.40
CA GLU A 391 22.37 -32.83 32.67
C GLU A 391 21.93 -31.38 32.47
N THR A 392 21.20 -30.85 33.45
CA THR A 392 20.86 -29.43 33.50
C THR A 392 21.32 -28.78 34.80
N PHE A 393 21.43 -27.45 34.81
CA PHE A 393 21.77 -26.66 36.00
C PHE A 393 20.91 -25.41 36.10
N SER A 394 20.67 -24.94 37.33
CA SER A 394 19.84 -23.76 37.55
C SER A 394 20.55 -22.48 37.09
N GLU A 395 19.80 -21.48 36.62
CA GLU A 395 20.38 -20.20 36.24
C GLU A 395 21.11 -19.55 37.44
N GLY A 396 22.37 -19.14 37.23
CA GLY A 396 23.22 -18.59 38.29
C GLY A 396 23.89 -19.63 39.20
N GLU A 397 23.70 -20.93 38.95
CA GLU A 397 24.41 -22.00 39.68
C GLU A 397 25.91 -21.98 39.36
N ILE A 398 26.74 -21.88 40.40
CA ILE A 398 28.20 -21.72 40.27
C ILE A 398 28.92 -23.06 40.51
N ASP A 399 28.37 -23.93 41.36
CA ASP A 399 28.94 -25.25 41.65
C ASP A 399 28.23 -26.35 40.84
N LEU A 400 28.84 -26.73 39.72
CA LEU A 400 28.35 -27.80 38.83
C LEU A 400 28.91 -29.20 39.19
N LYS A 401 29.58 -29.34 40.33
CA LYS A 401 30.18 -30.61 40.76
C LYS A 401 29.16 -31.77 40.79
N PRO A 402 27.91 -31.61 41.28
CA PRO A 402 26.93 -32.69 41.26
C PRO A 402 26.60 -33.19 39.84
N GLN A 403 26.43 -32.26 38.89
CA GLN A 403 26.16 -32.54 37.49
C GLN A 403 27.35 -33.29 36.88
N PHE A 404 28.58 -32.81 37.09
CA PHE A 404 29.78 -33.50 36.60
C PHE A 404 29.97 -34.91 37.17
N ILE A 405 29.57 -35.16 38.43
CA ILE A 405 29.58 -36.51 39.00
C ILE A 405 28.63 -37.43 38.23
N ARG A 406 27.39 -36.99 37.99
CA ARG A 406 26.39 -37.76 37.24
C ARG A 406 26.80 -37.98 35.78
N LEU A 407 27.35 -36.95 35.13
CA LEU A 407 27.90 -37.05 33.77
C LEU A 407 29.04 -38.06 33.64
N ARG A 408 29.83 -38.22 34.69
CA ARG A 408 30.97 -39.15 34.73
C ARG A 408 30.55 -40.59 35.04
N GLU A 409 29.45 -40.79 35.76
CA GLU A 409 29.01 -42.09 36.25
C GLU A 409 28.95 -43.18 35.16
N PRO A 410 28.39 -42.92 33.95
CA PRO A 410 28.34 -43.93 32.88
C PRO A 410 29.71 -44.43 32.41
N PHE A 411 30.77 -43.64 32.59
CA PHE A 411 32.14 -43.98 32.18
C PHE A 411 32.93 -44.72 33.27
N MET A 412 32.46 -44.70 34.53
CA MET A 412 33.18 -45.28 35.66
C MET A 412 33.48 -46.77 35.53
N PRO A 413 32.58 -47.63 34.99
CA PRO A 413 32.89 -49.04 34.78
C PRO A 413 34.02 -49.27 33.77
N GLU A 414 34.04 -48.49 32.69
CA GLU A 414 35.08 -48.57 31.65
C GLU A 414 36.42 -48.07 32.18
N LEU A 415 36.42 -46.93 32.90
CA LEU A 415 37.60 -46.37 33.53
C LEU A 415 38.22 -47.33 34.56
N LYS A 416 37.39 -47.97 35.40
CA LYS A 416 37.87 -48.97 36.37
C LYS A 416 38.54 -50.16 35.68
N ARG A 417 37.98 -50.66 34.57
CA ARG A 417 38.59 -51.74 33.78
C ARG A 417 39.95 -51.36 33.18
N LEU A 418 40.07 -50.12 32.70
CA LEU A 418 41.34 -49.61 32.16
C LEU A 418 42.40 -49.46 33.26
N LEU A 419 42.03 -48.92 34.42
CA LEU A 419 42.95 -48.76 35.55
C LEU A 419 43.41 -50.12 36.11
N THR A 420 42.51 -51.10 36.24
CA THR A 420 42.89 -52.46 36.68
C THR A 420 43.80 -53.20 35.71
N ARG A 421 43.82 -52.82 34.42
CA ARG A 421 44.75 -53.40 33.43
C ARG A 421 46.16 -52.84 33.54
N VAL A 422 46.30 -51.55 33.88
CA VAL A 422 47.60 -50.91 34.07
C VAL A 422 48.30 -51.45 35.31
N ASP A 423 47.57 -51.68 36.40
CA ASP A 423 48.13 -52.27 37.64
C ASP A 423 48.55 -53.75 37.47
N SER A 424 48.06 -54.45 36.44
CA SER A 424 48.39 -55.86 36.19
C SER A 424 49.60 -56.10 35.29
N THR A 425 50.22 -55.03 34.77
CA THR A 425 51.38 -55.11 33.85
C THR A 425 52.73 -54.73 34.49
N ASP A 426 52.76 -54.50 35.80
CA ASP A 426 53.97 -54.09 36.56
C ASP A 426 54.38 -55.12 37.66
N THR A 427 54.04 -56.39 37.49
CA THR A 427 54.60 -57.54 38.24
C THR A 427 55.01 -58.62 37.26
#